data_AF-A0A0C3S3U8-F1
#
_entry.id   AF-A0A0C3S3U8-F1
#
_cell.length_a   1.000
_cell.length_b   1.000
_cell.length_c   1.000
_cell.angle_alpha   90.00
_cell.angle_beta   90.00
_cell.angle_gamma   90.00
#
_symmetry.space_group_name_H-M   'P 1'
#
loop_
_entity.id
_entity.type
_entity.pdbx_description
1 polymer ?
#
loop_
_entity_poly.entity_id
_entity_poly.type
_entity_poly.pdbx_seq_one_letter_code
_entity_poly.pdbx_strand_id
1 'polypeptide(L)'
;MFEPIRGGTRGGQAEFKWSDVSQDKDRENYLGHSINAPTGRWQKSKDIHWYQREVAEGEEARLEEIRRVKEQEAEALAAMLYVPAPPVPGAKRD
;
A
#
# COMPACT_ATOMS: atom_id res chain seq x y z
N MET A 1 -20.47 -10.28 -44.22
CA MET A 1 -20.90 -11.06 -43.05
C MET A 1 -20.33 -10.35 -41.83
N PHE A 2 -21.14 -9.52 -41.16
CA PHE A 2 -20.72 -8.77 -39.98
C PHE A 2 -20.98 -9.69 -38.79
N GLU A 3 -19.93 -10.37 -38.32
CA GLU A 3 -20.03 -11.10 -37.05
C GLU A 3 -20.27 -10.06 -35.95
N PRO A 4 -21.31 -10.22 -35.10
CA PRO A 4 -21.46 -9.36 -33.95
C PRO A 4 -20.18 -9.48 -33.13
N ILE A 5 -19.52 -8.35 -32.84
CA ILE A 5 -18.53 -8.25 -31.78
C ILE A 5 -19.10 -8.99 -30.58
N ARG A 6 -18.48 -10.12 -30.21
CA ARG A 6 -18.95 -10.96 -29.10
C ARG A 6 -19.11 -10.03 -27.89
N GLY A 7 -20.36 -9.84 -27.46
CA GLY A 7 -20.70 -9.06 -26.27
C GLY A 7 -20.05 -9.71 -25.08
N GLY A 8 -18.88 -9.21 -24.72
CA GLY A 8 -17.96 -9.87 -23.80
C GLY A 8 -16.75 -9.01 -23.46
N THR A 9 -16.78 -7.71 -23.75
CA THR A 9 -16.02 -6.74 -22.98
C THR A 9 -16.54 -6.87 -21.55
N ARG A 10 -15.87 -7.70 -20.75
CA ARG A 10 -15.96 -7.70 -19.29
C ARG A 10 -16.01 -6.22 -18.91
N GLY A 11 -17.15 -5.80 -18.36
CA GLY A 11 -17.61 -4.42 -18.38
C GLY A 11 -16.50 -3.38 -18.14
N GLY A 12 -16.66 -2.20 -18.75
CA GLY A 12 -15.73 -1.10 -18.58
C GLY A 12 -15.47 -0.78 -17.10
N GLN A 13 -14.48 0.06 -16.79
CA GLN A 13 -14.02 0.31 -15.41
C GLN A 13 -15.16 0.58 -14.38
N ALA A 14 -16.30 1.10 -14.83
CA ALA A 14 -17.50 1.35 -14.02
C ALA A 14 -18.32 0.11 -13.63
N GLU A 15 -18.20 -1.00 -14.35
CA GLU A 15 -19.03 -2.21 -14.18
C GLU A 15 -18.30 -3.34 -13.44
N PHE A 16 -17.00 -3.18 -13.15
CA PHE A 16 -16.22 -4.18 -12.46
C PHE A 16 -16.53 -4.19 -10.95
N LYS A 17 -16.93 -5.36 -10.42
CA LYS A 17 -17.16 -5.57 -8.98
C LYS A 17 -16.54 -6.87 -8.50
N TRP A 18 -15.77 -6.78 -7.42
CA TRP A 18 -15.18 -7.94 -6.76
C TRP A 18 -16.21 -8.93 -6.20
N SER A 19 -17.41 -8.46 -5.84
CA SER A 19 -18.53 -9.32 -5.45
C SER A 19 -18.89 -10.32 -6.54
N ASP A 20 -18.84 -9.88 -7.80
CA ASP A 20 -19.29 -10.67 -8.94
C ASP A 20 -18.18 -11.65 -9.34
N VAL A 21 -16.92 -11.22 -9.24
CA VAL A 21 -15.74 -12.09 -9.38
C VAL A 21 -15.75 -13.23 -8.35
N SER A 22 -16.23 -13.02 -7.13
CA SER A 22 -16.29 -14.09 -6.11
C SER A 22 -17.21 -15.25 -6.52
N GLN A 23 -18.22 -14.98 -7.34
CA GLN A 23 -19.21 -15.95 -7.81
C GLN A 23 -18.88 -16.50 -9.21
N ASP A 24 -17.87 -15.94 -9.88
CA ASP A 24 -17.42 -16.36 -11.21
C ASP A 24 -16.76 -17.76 -11.15
N LYS A 25 -17.02 -18.56 -12.18
CA LYS A 25 -16.39 -19.87 -12.37
C LYS A 25 -14.88 -19.73 -12.60
N ASP A 26 -14.49 -18.67 -13.30
CA ASP A 26 -13.11 -18.41 -13.71
C ASP A 26 -12.44 -17.35 -12.81
N ARG A 27 -12.90 -17.23 -11.56
CA ARG A 27 -12.40 -16.22 -10.60
C ARG A 27 -10.89 -16.23 -10.40
N GLU A 28 -10.26 -17.39 -10.58
CA GLU A 28 -8.81 -17.59 -10.42
C GLU A 28 -8.00 -16.85 -11.49
N ASN A 29 -8.63 -16.48 -12.61
CA ASN A 29 -8.00 -15.74 -13.69
C ASN A 29 -7.99 -14.22 -13.45
N TYR A 30 -8.60 -13.73 -12.37
CA TYR A 30 -8.57 -12.31 -12.01
C TYR A 30 -7.38 -11.99 -11.10
N LEU A 31 -6.61 -10.97 -11.49
CA LEU A 31 -5.47 -10.50 -10.70
C LEU A 31 -5.94 -9.93 -9.36
N GLY A 32 -5.54 -10.55 -8.26
CA GLY A 32 -5.93 -10.13 -6.91
C GLY A 32 -7.19 -10.84 -6.37
N HIS A 33 -7.69 -11.88 -7.04
CA HIS A 33 -8.86 -12.63 -6.54
C HIS A 33 -8.66 -13.19 -5.13
N SER A 34 -7.43 -13.57 -4.78
CA SER A 34 -7.09 -14.16 -3.47
C SER A 34 -7.30 -13.17 -2.31
N ILE A 35 -7.15 -11.87 -2.58
CA ILE A 35 -7.26 -10.79 -1.60
C ILE A 35 -8.67 -10.17 -1.65
N ASN A 36 -9.14 -9.83 -2.85
CA ASN A 36 -10.31 -8.99 -3.05
C ASN A 36 -11.63 -9.75 -3.28
N ALA A 37 -11.57 -10.99 -3.75
CA ALA A 37 -12.72 -11.89 -3.88
C ALA A 37 -12.46 -13.22 -3.15
N PRO A 38 -12.14 -13.16 -1.85
CA PRO A 38 -11.82 -14.35 -1.10
C PRO A 38 -13.13 -15.17 -0.99
N THR A 39 -13.10 -16.45 -1.40
CA THR A 39 -14.21 -17.42 -1.22
C THR A 39 -13.88 -18.55 -0.24
N GLY A 40 -14.83 -18.94 0.62
CA GLY A 40 -14.74 -20.14 1.46
C GLY A 40 -14.81 -19.88 2.98
N ARG A 41 -15.05 -20.93 3.75
CA ARG A 41 -15.25 -20.81 5.22
C ARG A 41 -14.00 -20.35 5.98
N TRP A 42 -12.81 -20.48 5.40
CA TRP A 42 -11.52 -20.09 6.00
C TRP A 42 -11.33 -18.57 6.16
N GLN A 43 -12.16 -17.78 5.49
CA GLN A 43 -12.14 -16.31 5.57
C GLN A 43 -12.91 -15.75 6.75
N LYS A 44 -13.86 -16.53 7.28
CA LYS A 44 -14.65 -16.10 8.41
C LYS A 44 -13.68 -15.86 9.58
N SER A 45 -13.57 -14.61 10.01
CA SER A 45 -12.67 -14.14 11.07
C SER A 45 -11.18 -13.98 10.72
N LYS A 46 -10.78 -13.95 9.44
CA LYS A 46 -9.43 -13.55 9.03
C LYS A 46 -9.41 -12.13 8.46
N ASP A 47 -8.50 -11.32 8.98
CA ASP A 47 -8.20 -10.00 8.43
C ASP A 47 -7.16 -10.13 7.31
N ILE A 48 -7.64 -10.13 6.07
CA ILE A 48 -6.79 -10.25 4.87
C ILE A 48 -6.00 -8.96 4.63
N HIS A 49 -6.57 -7.81 5.01
CA HIS A 49 -5.98 -6.49 4.78
C HIS A 49 -5.19 -6.00 5.99
N TRP A 50 -4.72 -6.91 6.84
CA TRP A 50 -3.96 -6.57 8.05
C TRP A 50 -2.76 -5.65 7.76
N TYR A 51 -2.16 -5.76 6.58
CA TYR A 51 -1.01 -4.94 6.13
C TYR A 51 -1.40 -3.52 5.71
N GLN A 52 -2.68 -3.27 5.40
CA GLN A 52 -3.21 -1.93 5.12
C GLN A 52 -3.81 -1.28 6.36
N ARG A 53 -3.77 -1.95 7.52
CA ARG A 53 -4.18 -1.30 8.75
C ARG A 53 -3.24 -0.14 9.01
N GLU A 54 -3.82 1.04 9.11
CA GLU A 54 -3.14 2.16 9.75
C GLU A 54 -2.82 1.72 11.17
N VAL A 55 -1.54 1.50 11.44
CA VAL A 55 -1.05 1.44 12.80
C VAL A 55 -1.30 2.85 13.33
N ALA A 56 -2.08 2.98 14.39
CA ALA A 56 -2.33 4.26 15.04
C ALA A 56 -1.08 4.80 15.78
N GLU A 57 0.12 4.50 15.29
CA GLU A 57 1.24 5.42 15.40
C GLU A 57 0.84 6.61 14.54
N GLY A 58 0.30 7.63 15.21
CA GLY A 58 -0.12 8.85 14.54
C GLY A 58 0.98 9.32 13.59
N GLU A 59 0.60 9.90 12.45
CA GLU A 59 1.52 10.41 11.43
C GLU A 59 2.69 11.21 12.03
N GLU A 60 2.46 11.88 13.17
CA GLU A 60 3.48 12.53 14.00
C GLU A 60 4.60 11.59 14.48
N ALA A 61 4.29 10.42 15.05
CA ALA A 61 5.29 9.44 15.50
C ALA A 61 6.14 8.92 14.33
N ARG A 62 5.49 8.66 13.18
CA ARG A 62 6.17 8.27 11.95
C ARG A 62 7.10 9.37 11.43
N LEU A 63 6.65 10.62 11.46
CA LEU A 63 7.45 11.78 11.06
C LEU A 63 8.64 11.99 12.01
N GLU A 64 8.47 11.77 13.31
CA GLU A 64 9.53 11.83 14.31
C GLU A 64 10.59 10.74 14.10
N GLU A 65 10.18 9.50 13.82
CA GLU A 65 11.11 8.42 13.48
C GLU A 65 11.91 8.75 12.22
N ILE A 66 11.25 9.23 11.16
CA ILE A 66 11.90 9.65 9.92
C ILE A 66 12.89 10.78 10.18
N ARG A 67 12.54 11.75 11.04
CA ARG A 67 13.43 12.85 11.41
C ARG A 67 14.68 12.32 12.11
N ARG A 68 14.50 11.44 13.10
CA ARG A 68 15.60 10.83 13.87
C ARG A 68 16.56 10.04 12.99
N VAL A 69 16.04 9.27 12.03
CA VAL A 69 16.86 8.51 11.07
C VAL A 69 17.68 9.47 10.20
N LYS A 70 17.06 10.51 9.64
CA LYS A 70 17.75 11.51 8.82
C LYS A 70 18.86 12.25 9.57
N GLU A 71 18.66 12.52 10.85
CA GLU A 71 19.68 13.12 11.72
C GLU A 71 20.89 12.20 11.87
N GLN A 72 20.66 10.93 12.18
CA GLN A 72 21.73 9.92 12.31
C GLN A 72 22.49 9.73 10.98
N GLU A 73 21.78 9.71 9.86
CA GLU A 73 22.38 9.64 8.53
C GLU A 73 23.24 10.88 8.22
N ALA A 74 22.74 12.08 8.55
CA ALA A 74 23.48 13.32 8.35
C ALA A 74 24.74 13.40 9.22
N GLU A 75 24.68 12.95 10.48
CA GLU A 75 25.84 12.87 11.37
C GLU A 75 26.88 11.86 10.85
N ALA A 76 26.45 10.67 10.43
CA ALA A 76 27.34 9.66 9.88
C ALA A 76 28.02 10.16 8.58
N LEU A 77 27.26 10.80 7.70
CA LEU A 77 27.78 11.38 6.46
C LEU A 77 28.76 12.52 6.75
N ALA A 78 28.45 13.39 7.71
CA ALA A 78 29.33 14.47 8.15
C ALA A 78 30.65 13.95 8.74
N ALA A 79 30.58 12.90 9.57
CA ALA A 79 31.74 12.21 10.11
C ALA A 79 32.63 11.62 9.00
N MET A 80 32.02 11.02 7.98
CA MET A 80 32.74 10.47 6.82
C MET A 80 33.37 11.56 5.95
N LEU A 81 32.68 12.68 5.74
CA LEU A 81 33.19 13.79 4.94
C LEU A 81 34.14 14.72 5.72
N TYR A 82 34.32 14.51 7.02
CA TYR A 82 35.07 15.39 7.90
C TYR A 82 34.57 16.85 7.89
N VAL A 83 33.25 17.01 7.78
CA VAL A 83 32.55 18.30 7.77
C VAL A 83 31.63 18.35 9.00
N PRO A 84 31.41 19.52 9.64
CA PRO A 84 30.42 19.62 10.72
C PRO A 84 29.02 19.22 10.24
N ALA A 85 28.29 18.46 11.05
CA ALA A 85 26.94 18.04 10.74
C ALA A 85 26.01 19.25 10.54
N PRO A 86 25.09 19.20 9.55
CA PRO A 86 24.16 20.30 9.31
C PRO A 86 23.22 20.48 10.51
N PRO A 87 22.81 21.73 10.80
CA PRO A 87 21.88 22.00 11.90
C PRO A 87 20.53 21.32 11.64
N VAL A 88 20.01 20.65 12.66
CA VAL A 88 18.66 20.09 12.65
C VAL A 88 17.60 21.17 12.39
N PRO A 89 16.65 20.94 11.47
CA PRO A 89 15.58 21.90 11.18
C PRO A 89 14.68 22.04 12.41
N GLY A 90 14.78 23.19 13.09
CA GLY A 90 14.01 23.52 14.30
C GLY A 90 14.85 23.76 15.56
N ALA A 91 16.16 23.49 15.55
CA ALA A 91 17.02 23.90 16.66
C ALA A 91 17.18 25.42 16.67
N LYS A 92 16.63 26.07 17.70
CA LYS A 92 16.96 27.47 17.98
C LYS A 92 18.45 27.54 18.31
N ARG A 93 19.15 28.40 17.59
CA ARG A 93 20.53 28.75 17.90
C ARG A 93 20.46 29.83 18.99
N ASP A 94 20.94 29.48 20.18
CA ASP A 94 21.16 30.43 21.28
C ASP A 94 22.36 31.35 20.97
#